data_AF-A0A3M1AWN1-F1
#
_entry.id   AF-A0A3M1AWN1-F1
#
_cell.length_a   1.000
_cell.length_b   1.000
_cell.length_c   1.000
_cell.angle_alpha   90.00
_cell.angle_beta   90.00
_cell.angle_gamma   90.00
#
_symmetry.space_group_name_H-M   'P 1'
#
loop_
_entity.id
_entity.type
_entity.pdbx_description
1 polymer ?
#
loop_
_entity_poly.entity_id
_entity_poly.type
_entity_poly.pdbx_seq_one_letter_code
_entity_poly.pdbx_strand_id
1 'polypeptide(L)'
;DTHYYFWYLTKSSNFPLTALFLIGSIQMVTRLDRRAFFAFCNFTVPVLLLSFVFSYRIQNYIFHIYPFYLMLAAYGLVNLFDSEFEHALSRIKRLAHKVSQHWVKIGVFAVVFGWLPLTVWFRYALKLPYIVPTGMNGAVDHLDWRGATDYVKAHARAGDVVVSTLPLTVLYYLGHVEYNLNQANLDTSLDWRTGNGKTGPVGFYSGAPAISNVQQLRQVMQTHPAGWLILDTYRMQRDRYVPQNVAKYIRAHLRKVWTDRRNTVEVYHWPGEANDPDNSQSDL
;
A
#
# COMPACT_ATOMS: atom_id res chain seq x y z
N ASP A 1 -1.69 7.49 -17.08
CA ASP A 1 -3.01 8.07 -16.79
C ASP A 1 -2.86 9.48 -16.25
N THR A 2 -3.05 10.51 -17.09
CA THR A 2 -2.80 11.95 -16.80
C THR A 2 -3.69 12.51 -15.69
N HIS A 3 -4.81 11.84 -15.39
CA HIS A 3 -5.81 12.32 -14.44
C HIS A 3 -5.80 11.55 -13.12
N TYR A 4 -4.71 10.85 -12.80
CA TYR A 4 -4.63 9.91 -11.68
C TYR A 4 -5.10 10.48 -10.33
N TYR A 5 -4.56 11.63 -9.91
CA TYR A 5 -4.91 12.24 -8.63
C TYR A 5 -6.29 12.88 -8.64
N PHE A 6 -6.71 13.44 -9.79
CA PHE A 6 -8.07 13.94 -9.96
C PHE A 6 -9.08 12.80 -9.75
N TRP A 7 -8.92 11.67 -10.42
CA TRP A 7 -9.76 10.48 -10.23
C TRP A 7 -9.74 10.00 -8.79
N TYR A 8 -8.57 9.97 -8.13
CA TYR A 8 -8.49 9.58 -6.73
C TYR A 8 -9.33 10.47 -5.82
N LEU A 9 -9.27 11.79 -6.00
CA LEU A 9 -10.01 12.76 -5.19
C LEU A 9 -11.51 12.78 -5.50
N THR A 10 -11.90 12.53 -6.75
CA THR A 10 -13.31 12.55 -7.19
C THR A 10 -14.01 11.19 -7.10
N LYS A 11 -13.34 10.14 -6.60
CA LYS A 11 -13.99 8.86 -6.30
C LYS A 11 -15.23 9.04 -5.43
N SER A 12 -16.24 8.22 -5.64
CA SER A 12 -17.52 8.26 -4.91
C SER A 12 -17.34 8.22 -3.39
N SER A 13 -16.33 7.47 -2.89
CA SER A 13 -15.98 7.42 -1.47
C SER A 13 -15.52 8.77 -0.89
N ASN A 14 -14.99 9.65 -1.73
CA ASN A 14 -14.46 10.97 -1.38
C ASN A 14 -15.41 12.10 -1.78
N PHE A 15 -16.57 11.80 -2.38
CA PHE A 15 -17.49 12.79 -2.92
C PHE A 15 -17.87 13.88 -1.91
N PRO A 16 -18.25 13.59 -0.65
CA PRO A 16 -18.63 14.64 0.30
C PRO A 16 -17.50 15.61 0.60
N LEU A 17 -16.27 15.10 0.78
CA LEU A 17 -15.09 15.93 0.99
C LEU A 17 -14.77 16.78 -0.23
N THR A 18 -14.92 16.22 -1.44
CA THR A 18 -14.67 16.95 -2.68
C THR A 18 -15.71 18.04 -2.92
N ALA A 19 -16.98 17.78 -2.62
CA ALA A 19 -18.03 18.80 -2.67
C ALA A 19 -17.73 19.95 -1.71
N LEU A 20 -17.35 19.65 -0.45
CA LEU A 20 -16.96 20.67 0.53
C LEU A 20 -15.70 21.44 0.11
N PHE A 21 -14.71 20.76 -0.48
CA PHE A 21 -13.52 21.40 -1.03
C PHE A 21 -13.87 22.40 -2.15
N LEU A 22 -14.78 22.04 -3.06
CA LEU A 22 -15.24 22.93 -4.13
C LEU A 22 -16.02 24.13 -3.57
N ILE A 23 -16.92 23.90 -2.61
CA ILE A 23 -17.63 24.97 -1.91
C ILE A 23 -16.62 25.91 -1.22
N GLY A 24 -15.65 25.37 -0.50
CA GLY A 24 -14.61 26.15 0.17
C GLY A 24 -13.74 26.94 -0.80
N SER A 25 -13.42 26.37 -1.97
CA SER A 25 -12.69 27.05 -3.04
C SER A 25 -13.50 28.21 -3.64
N ILE A 26 -14.81 28.03 -3.86
CA ILE A 26 -15.69 29.11 -4.32
C ILE A 26 -15.78 30.22 -3.26
N GLN A 27 -15.99 29.86 -1.99
CA GLN A 27 -16.07 30.81 -0.88
C GLN A 27 -14.76 31.57 -0.66
N MET A 28 -13.62 30.93 -0.90
CA MET A 28 -12.31 31.58 -0.86
C MET A 28 -12.25 32.74 -1.87
N VAL A 29 -12.69 32.51 -3.11
CA VAL A 29 -12.71 33.53 -4.16
C VAL A 29 -13.70 34.64 -3.82
N THR A 30 -14.93 34.29 -3.45
CA THR A 30 -15.98 35.29 -3.20
C THR A 30 -15.73 36.14 -1.96
N ARG A 31 -15.03 35.61 -0.95
CA ARG A 31 -14.69 36.32 0.28
C ARG A 31 -13.28 36.93 0.29
N LEU A 32 -12.48 36.68 -0.77
CA LEU A 32 -11.10 37.15 -0.89
C LEU A 32 -10.20 36.77 0.32
N ASP A 33 -10.42 35.58 0.88
CA ASP A 33 -9.66 35.11 2.06
C ASP A 33 -8.25 34.68 1.65
N ARG A 34 -7.25 35.44 2.09
CA ARG A 34 -5.82 35.20 1.77
C ARG A 34 -5.29 33.89 2.34
N ARG A 35 -5.80 33.43 3.49
CA ARG A 35 -5.36 32.20 4.16
C ARG A 35 -5.89 30.98 3.42
N ALA A 36 -7.17 31.01 3.04
CA ALA A 36 -7.76 29.98 2.20
C ALA A 36 -7.09 29.94 0.81
N PHE A 37 -6.74 31.10 0.25
CA PHE A 37 -5.96 31.19 -1.00
C PHE A 37 -4.60 30.52 -0.89
N PHE A 38 -3.87 30.74 0.20
CA PHE A 38 -2.61 30.04 0.45
C PHE A 38 -2.80 28.51 0.48
N ALA A 39 -3.82 28.00 1.18
CA ALA A 39 -4.12 26.57 1.21
C ALA A 39 -4.47 26.04 -0.20
N PHE A 40 -5.24 26.80 -0.98
CA PHE A 40 -5.58 26.45 -2.37
C PHE A 40 -4.34 26.35 -3.26
N CYS A 41 -3.41 27.29 -3.18
CA CYS A 41 -2.17 27.22 -3.96
C CYS A 41 -1.31 26.01 -3.56
N ASN A 42 -1.16 25.76 -2.24
CA ASN A 42 -0.39 24.61 -1.73
C ASN A 42 -1.01 23.26 -2.05
N PHE A 43 -2.31 23.21 -2.35
CA PHE A 43 -2.95 22.01 -2.89
C PHE A 43 -2.81 21.94 -4.41
N THR A 44 -3.29 22.97 -5.12
CA THR A 44 -3.48 22.96 -6.57
C THR A 44 -2.14 22.87 -7.32
N VAL A 45 -1.12 23.64 -6.92
CA VAL A 45 0.17 23.64 -7.63
C VAL A 45 0.84 22.26 -7.56
N PRO A 46 1.01 21.62 -6.40
CA PRO A 46 1.53 20.25 -6.34
C PRO A 46 0.67 19.22 -7.07
N VAL A 47 -0.67 19.29 -7.01
CA VAL A 47 -1.54 18.38 -7.77
C VAL A 47 -1.30 18.50 -9.26
N LEU A 48 -1.18 19.73 -9.79
CA LEU A 48 -0.91 19.96 -11.20
C LEU A 48 0.48 19.44 -11.59
N LEU A 49 1.51 19.72 -10.79
CA LEU A 49 2.86 19.20 -11.03
C LEU A 49 2.90 17.67 -11.01
N LEU A 50 2.28 17.03 -10.01
CA LEU A 50 2.19 15.57 -9.88
C LEU A 50 1.36 14.92 -10.99
N SER A 51 0.37 15.64 -11.55
CA SER A 51 -0.50 15.11 -12.61
C SER A 51 0.10 15.28 -14.00
N PHE A 52 0.76 16.42 -14.27
CA PHE A 52 1.18 16.82 -15.62
C PHE A 52 2.69 16.85 -15.84
N VAL A 53 3.48 17.16 -14.81
CA VAL A 53 4.94 17.34 -14.96
C VAL A 53 5.69 16.07 -14.56
N PHE A 54 5.33 15.44 -13.44
CA PHE A 54 6.05 14.27 -12.96
C PHE A 54 5.55 12.97 -13.62
N SER A 55 6.50 12.21 -14.16
CA SER A 55 6.25 10.90 -14.79
C SER A 55 5.98 9.80 -13.75
N TYR A 56 6.60 9.89 -12.57
CA TYR A 56 6.45 8.91 -11.51
C TYR A 56 5.28 9.27 -10.59
N ARG A 57 4.23 8.45 -10.60
CA ARG A 57 2.96 8.70 -9.89
C ARG A 57 2.67 7.56 -8.92
N ILE A 58 2.85 7.83 -7.63
CA ILE A 58 2.44 6.93 -6.54
C ILE A 58 1.36 7.63 -5.72
N GLN A 59 0.32 6.89 -5.32
CA GLN A 59 -0.74 7.38 -4.42
C GLN A 59 -0.18 8.10 -3.19
N ASN A 60 0.92 7.60 -2.63
CA ASN A 60 1.50 8.11 -1.39
C ASN A 60 1.88 9.59 -1.45
N TYR A 61 2.21 10.14 -2.63
CA TYR A 61 2.56 11.56 -2.73
C TYR A 61 1.37 12.48 -2.48
N ILE A 62 0.14 11.99 -2.64
CA ILE A 62 -1.04 12.80 -2.32
C ILE A 62 -1.12 13.11 -0.82
N PHE A 63 -0.57 12.27 0.06
CA PHE A 63 -0.66 12.48 1.50
C PHE A 63 0.08 13.73 1.97
N HIS A 64 1.09 14.20 1.24
CA HIS A 64 1.80 15.44 1.57
C HIS A 64 0.97 16.70 1.29
N ILE A 65 0.02 16.61 0.37
CA ILE A 65 -0.82 17.74 -0.08
C ILE A 65 -2.26 17.63 0.44
N TYR A 66 -2.64 16.44 0.93
CA TYR A 66 -3.97 16.14 1.46
C TYR A 66 -4.40 17.04 2.63
N PRO A 67 -3.52 17.48 3.56
CA PRO A 67 -3.93 18.42 4.61
C PRO A 67 -4.54 19.71 4.07
N PHE A 68 -4.00 20.28 2.99
CA PHE A 68 -4.52 21.52 2.39
C PHE A 68 -5.90 21.31 1.73
N TYR A 69 -6.13 20.14 1.15
CA TYR A 69 -7.45 19.72 0.68
C TYR A 69 -8.46 19.66 1.82
N LEU A 70 -8.09 19.04 2.95
CA LEU A 70 -8.93 18.98 4.15
C LEU A 70 -9.17 20.35 4.76
N MET A 71 -8.18 21.24 4.76
CA MET A 71 -8.33 22.62 5.25
C MET A 71 -9.37 23.40 4.44
N LEU A 72 -9.35 23.28 3.10
CA LEU A 72 -10.34 23.93 2.25
C LEU A 72 -11.73 23.31 2.38
N ALA A 73 -11.82 21.98 2.51
CA ALA A 73 -13.08 21.32 2.80
C ALA A 73 -13.66 21.75 4.16
N ALA A 74 -12.81 21.86 5.19
CA ALA A 74 -13.20 22.36 6.50
C ALA A 74 -13.62 23.83 6.45
N TYR A 75 -12.90 24.68 5.72
CA TYR A 75 -13.29 26.08 5.47
C TYR A 75 -14.67 26.17 4.81
N GLY A 76 -14.90 25.35 3.77
CA GLY A 76 -16.20 25.21 3.12
C GLY A 76 -17.31 24.82 4.09
N LEU A 77 -17.06 23.81 4.91
CA LEU A 77 -17.99 23.29 5.89
C LEU A 77 -18.31 24.31 6.99
N VAL A 78 -17.30 24.98 7.56
CA VAL A 78 -17.48 25.95 8.64
C VAL A 78 -18.31 27.13 8.15
N ASN A 79 -18.00 27.68 6.98
CA ASN A 79 -18.76 28.81 6.45
C ASN A 79 -20.18 28.43 6.02
N LEU A 80 -20.37 27.23 5.46
CA LEU A 80 -21.69 26.69 5.15
C LEU A 80 -22.49 26.51 6.43
N PHE A 81 -21.85 25.99 7.48
CA PHE A 81 -22.46 25.85 8.78
C PHE A 81 -22.78 27.24 9.34
N ASP A 82 -21.87 28.18 9.40
CA ASP A 82 -22.14 29.53 9.95
C ASP A 82 -23.29 30.24 9.21
N SER A 83 -23.39 30.13 7.88
CA SER A 83 -24.49 30.73 7.13
C SER A 83 -25.82 30.00 7.33
N GLU A 84 -25.84 28.68 7.21
CA GLU A 84 -27.08 27.89 7.24
C GLU A 84 -27.54 27.57 8.66
N PHE A 85 -26.61 27.39 9.59
CA PHE A 85 -26.88 27.07 10.99
C PHE A 85 -27.56 28.23 11.68
N GLU A 86 -27.14 29.48 11.45
CA GLU A 86 -27.85 30.65 12.03
C GLU A 86 -29.30 30.73 11.52
N HIS A 87 -29.51 30.47 10.23
CA HIS A 87 -30.85 30.39 9.66
C HIS A 87 -31.66 29.22 10.21
N ALA A 88 -31.07 28.03 10.33
CA ALA A 88 -31.71 26.82 10.85
C ALA A 88 -32.01 26.95 12.36
N LEU A 89 -31.08 27.47 13.17
CA LEU A 89 -31.30 27.77 14.58
C LEU A 89 -32.40 28.80 14.75
N SER A 90 -32.45 29.85 13.93
CA SER A 90 -33.52 30.85 14.03
C SER A 90 -34.91 30.24 13.75
N ARG A 91 -35.01 29.25 12.87
CA ARG A 91 -36.24 28.50 12.58
C ARG A 91 -36.57 27.52 13.71
N ILE A 92 -35.60 26.74 14.16
CA ILE A 92 -35.78 25.77 15.26
C ILE A 92 -36.11 26.49 16.57
N LYS A 93 -35.50 27.65 16.86
CA LYS A 93 -35.82 28.48 18.04
C LYS A 93 -37.29 28.92 18.06
N ARG A 94 -37.87 29.26 16.90
CA ARG A 94 -39.31 29.59 16.79
C ARG A 94 -40.19 28.39 17.14
N LEU A 95 -39.77 27.19 16.76
CA LEU A 95 -40.49 25.93 17.04
C LEU A 95 -40.27 25.42 18.48
N ALA A 96 -39.07 25.61 19.03
CA ALA A 96 -38.62 25.08 20.31
C ALA A 96 -38.53 26.17 21.39
N HIS A 97 -39.55 27.02 21.49
CA HIS A 97 -39.53 28.24 22.32
C HIS A 97 -39.20 27.99 23.82
N LYS A 98 -39.36 26.75 24.31
CA LYS A 98 -39.09 26.34 25.71
C LYS A 98 -37.76 25.61 25.94
N VAL A 99 -36.99 25.30 24.90
CA VAL A 99 -35.75 24.52 25.03
C VAL A 99 -34.54 25.45 25.08
N SER A 100 -33.69 25.27 26.09
CA SER A 100 -32.44 26.05 26.20
C SER A 100 -31.56 25.89 24.96
N GLN A 101 -30.97 27.00 24.48
CA GLN A 101 -30.12 27.05 23.29
C GLN A 101 -28.96 26.04 23.33
N HIS A 102 -28.47 25.71 24.53
CA HIS A 102 -27.43 24.71 24.72
C HIS A 102 -27.87 23.32 24.24
N TRP A 103 -29.10 22.90 24.57
CA TRP A 103 -29.65 21.60 24.16
C TRP A 103 -29.93 21.53 22.66
N VAL A 104 -30.35 22.63 22.04
CA VAL A 104 -30.51 22.70 20.58
C VAL A 104 -29.15 22.49 19.89
N LYS A 105 -28.08 23.13 20.39
CA LYS A 105 -26.72 22.94 19.86
C LYS A 105 -26.23 21.50 20.03
N ILE A 106 -26.42 20.90 21.21
CA ILE A 106 -26.09 19.49 21.45
C ILE A 106 -26.88 18.58 20.52
N GLY A 107 -28.18 18.81 20.35
CA GLY A 107 -29.04 18.01 19.47
C GLY A 107 -28.59 18.07 18.01
N VAL A 108 -28.31 19.26 17.48
CA VAL A 108 -27.80 19.39 16.11
C VAL A 108 -26.42 18.75 15.98
N PHE A 109 -25.52 18.96 16.95
CA PHE A 109 -24.22 18.30 16.94
C PHE A 109 -24.36 16.77 16.96
N ALA A 110 -25.25 16.22 17.80
CA ALA A 110 -25.52 14.80 17.86
C ALA A 110 -26.11 14.25 16.55
N VAL A 111 -26.96 15.01 15.86
CA VAL A 111 -27.48 14.62 14.53
C VAL A 111 -26.38 14.67 13.47
N VAL A 112 -25.54 15.71 13.48
CA VAL A 112 -24.49 15.92 12.48
C VAL A 112 -23.29 14.99 12.67
N PHE A 113 -22.97 14.60 13.91
CA PHE A 113 -21.78 13.78 14.20
C PHE A 113 -22.13 12.38 14.71
N GLY A 114 -23.35 12.14 15.19
CA GLY A 114 -23.78 10.85 15.75
C GLY A 114 -23.85 9.73 14.71
N TRP A 115 -23.89 10.06 13.41
CA TRP A 115 -23.78 9.06 12.34
C TRP A 115 -22.32 8.68 12.00
N LEU A 116 -21.31 9.42 12.48
CA LEU A 116 -19.90 9.10 12.18
C LEU A 116 -19.50 7.68 12.61
N PRO A 117 -19.86 7.18 13.81
CA PRO A 117 -19.61 5.79 14.19
C PRO A 117 -20.26 4.73 13.31
N LEU A 118 -21.30 5.11 12.56
CA LEU A 118 -21.98 4.24 11.60
C LEU A 118 -21.27 4.20 10.25
N THR A 119 -20.37 5.14 9.97
CA THR A 119 -19.62 5.15 8.72
C THR A 119 -18.60 4.02 8.65
N VAL A 120 -18.47 3.45 7.46
CA VAL A 120 -17.50 2.38 7.18
C VAL A 120 -16.06 2.84 7.50
N TRP A 121 -15.73 4.08 7.15
CA TRP A 121 -14.38 4.65 7.36
C TRP A 121 -14.04 4.81 8.84
N PHE A 122 -14.96 5.30 9.67
CA PHE A 122 -14.72 5.41 11.10
C PHE A 122 -14.49 4.04 11.75
N ARG A 123 -15.28 3.03 11.35
CA ARG A 123 -15.09 1.64 11.81
C ARG A 123 -13.76 1.06 11.38
N TYR A 124 -13.30 1.35 10.16
CA TYR A 124 -11.96 0.95 9.71
C TYR A 124 -10.85 1.67 10.48
N ALA A 125 -10.98 2.97 10.69
CA ALA A 125 -10.00 3.78 11.42
C ALA A 125 -9.81 3.27 12.87
N LEU A 126 -10.90 2.91 13.56
CA LEU A 126 -10.83 2.32 14.90
C LEU A 126 -10.17 0.94 14.93
N LYS A 127 -10.28 0.16 13.85
CA LYS A 127 -9.66 -1.17 13.74
C LYS A 127 -8.19 -1.10 13.37
N LEU A 128 -7.73 0.03 12.82
CA LEU A 128 -6.40 0.19 12.22
C LEU A 128 -5.23 -0.14 13.17
N PRO A 129 -5.27 0.25 14.46
CA PRO A 129 -4.22 -0.12 15.43
C PRO A 129 -4.18 -1.62 15.79
N TYR A 130 -5.24 -2.38 15.48
CA TYR A 130 -5.42 -3.77 15.92
C TYR A 130 -5.26 -4.78 14.77
N ILE A 131 -4.68 -4.36 13.66
CA ILE A 131 -4.54 -5.19 12.47
C ILE A 131 -3.40 -6.17 12.67
N VAL A 132 -3.71 -7.45 12.52
CA VAL A 132 -2.75 -8.56 12.56
C VAL A 132 -1.88 -8.62 11.28
N PRO A 133 -0.72 -9.31 11.27
CA PRO A 133 0.22 -9.39 10.15
C PRO A 133 -0.31 -9.88 8.77
N THR A 134 -1.59 -10.23 8.65
CA THR A 134 -2.31 -10.57 7.40
C THR A 134 -3.63 -9.82 7.24
N GLY A 135 -3.87 -8.83 8.10
CA GLY A 135 -5.13 -8.13 8.17
C GLY A 135 -5.26 -7.07 7.07
N MET A 136 -6.50 -6.73 6.76
CA MET A 136 -6.82 -5.61 5.87
C MET A 136 -6.80 -4.32 6.70
N ASN A 137 -6.13 -3.27 6.22
CA ASN A 137 -6.15 -1.96 6.87
C ASN A 137 -7.19 -0.97 6.33
N GLY A 138 -8.17 -1.49 5.61
CA GLY A 138 -9.17 -0.70 4.91
C GLY A 138 -8.66 -0.11 3.59
N ALA A 139 -7.35 -0.17 3.30
CA ALA A 139 -6.77 0.26 2.04
C ALA A 139 -6.04 -0.86 1.29
N VAL A 140 -5.30 -1.71 2.01
CA VAL A 140 -4.55 -2.84 1.46
C VAL A 140 -4.63 -4.04 2.38
N ASP A 141 -4.56 -5.23 1.79
CA ASP A 141 -4.28 -6.47 2.53
C ASP A 141 -2.78 -6.55 2.78
N HIS A 142 -2.38 -6.66 4.05
CA HIS A 142 -0.98 -6.87 4.39
C HIS A 142 -0.57 -8.29 4.03
N LEU A 143 0.56 -8.40 3.34
CA LEU A 143 1.22 -9.67 3.01
C LEU A 143 2.02 -10.14 4.23
N ASP A 144 1.96 -11.44 4.56
CA ASP A 144 2.64 -12.00 5.73
C ASP A 144 4.13 -12.29 5.50
N TRP A 145 4.88 -11.26 5.13
CA TRP A 145 6.33 -11.40 4.94
C TRP A 145 7.04 -11.76 6.25
N ARG A 146 6.51 -11.29 7.39
CA ARG A 146 7.04 -11.66 8.71
C ARG A 146 6.86 -13.15 8.96
N GLY A 147 5.66 -13.70 8.82
CA GLY A 147 5.42 -15.14 9.02
C GLY A 147 6.27 -16.01 8.10
N ALA A 148 6.41 -15.60 6.83
CA ALA A 148 7.24 -16.32 5.86
C ALA A 148 8.73 -16.32 6.25
N THR A 149 9.25 -15.16 6.69
CA THR A 149 10.66 -15.02 7.10
C THR A 149 10.94 -15.67 8.46
N ASP A 150 9.99 -15.62 9.40
CA ASP A 150 10.08 -16.35 10.67
C ASP A 150 10.13 -17.87 10.43
N TYR A 151 9.32 -18.38 9.48
CA TYR A 151 9.38 -19.78 9.06
C TYR A 151 10.75 -20.14 8.48
N VAL A 152 11.27 -19.37 7.52
CA VAL A 152 12.60 -19.62 6.94
C VAL A 152 13.69 -19.53 8.01
N LYS A 153 13.65 -18.53 8.89
CA LYS A 153 14.62 -18.37 9.99
C LYS A 153 14.66 -19.57 10.93
N ALA A 154 13.52 -20.23 11.16
CA ALA A 154 13.44 -21.41 12.02
C ALA A 154 13.94 -22.71 11.36
N HIS A 155 14.01 -22.77 10.04
CA HIS A 155 14.32 -24.01 9.30
C HIS A 155 15.60 -23.93 8.45
N ALA A 156 16.05 -22.73 8.11
CA ALA A 156 17.24 -22.51 7.30
C ALA A 156 18.50 -22.89 8.06
N ARG A 157 19.45 -23.48 7.33
CA ARG A 157 20.76 -23.88 7.85
C ARG A 157 21.82 -22.89 7.39
N ALA A 158 22.96 -22.91 8.06
CA ALA A 158 24.13 -22.15 7.62
C ALA A 158 24.53 -22.59 6.21
N GLY A 159 24.64 -21.63 5.29
CA GLY A 159 24.96 -21.88 3.88
C GLY A 159 23.74 -21.94 2.96
N ASP A 160 22.52 -22.01 3.49
CA ASP A 160 21.32 -21.89 2.66
C ASP A 160 21.21 -20.47 2.10
N VAL A 161 20.80 -20.35 0.84
CA VAL A 161 20.54 -19.05 0.21
C VAL A 161 19.05 -18.74 0.12
N VAL A 162 18.73 -17.45 0.06
CA VAL A 162 17.38 -16.92 0.03
C VAL A 162 17.16 -16.11 -1.25
N VAL A 163 16.11 -16.47 -1.96
CA VAL A 163 15.63 -15.82 -3.18
C VAL A 163 14.27 -15.19 -2.89
N SER A 164 14.02 -13.96 -3.37
CA SER A 164 12.71 -13.32 -3.14
C SER A 164 12.21 -12.44 -4.27
N THR A 165 10.88 -12.33 -4.39
CA THR A 165 10.21 -11.32 -5.23
C THR A 165 10.17 -9.92 -4.59
N LEU A 166 10.43 -9.81 -3.28
CA LEU A 166 10.61 -8.54 -2.57
C LEU A 166 11.85 -8.59 -1.66
N PRO A 167 13.06 -8.50 -2.24
CA PRO A 167 14.31 -8.60 -1.48
C PRO A 167 14.42 -7.60 -0.33
N LEU A 168 14.02 -6.34 -0.52
CA LEU A 168 14.11 -5.32 0.54
C LEU A 168 13.27 -5.69 1.77
N THR A 169 12.09 -6.27 1.55
CA THR A 169 11.21 -6.72 2.64
C THR A 169 11.81 -7.92 3.37
N VAL A 170 12.37 -8.87 2.63
CA VAL A 170 13.06 -10.03 3.23
C VAL A 170 14.29 -9.58 4.00
N LEU A 171 15.09 -8.64 3.47
CA LEU A 171 16.25 -8.08 4.14
C LEU A 171 15.87 -7.42 5.48
N TYR A 172 14.74 -6.70 5.53
CA TYR A 172 14.26 -6.08 6.75
C TYR A 172 13.94 -7.09 7.87
N TYR A 173 13.34 -8.25 7.55
CA TYR A 173 12.94 -9.24 8.56
C TYR A 173 13.99 -10.32 8.82
N LEU A 174 14.69 -10.78 7.78
CA LEU A 174 15.62 -11.90 7.83
C LEU A 174 17.09 -11.44 7.93
N GLY A 175 17.40 -10.21 7.50
CA GLY A 175 18.76 -9.65 7.55
C GLY A 175 19.64 -10.01 6.35
N HIS A 176 19.22 -10.93 5.47
CA HIS A 176 19.93 -11.28 4.25
C HIS A 176 18.97 -11.71 3.13
N VAL A 177 19.42 -11.57 1.88
CA VAL A 177 18.78 -12.06 0.66
C VAL A 177 19.81 -12.09 -0.47
N GLU A 178 20.08 -13.25 -1.01
CA GLU A 178 21.17 -13.45 -1.97
C GLU A 178 20.72 -13.18 -3.41
N TYR A 179 19.43 -13.37 -3.73
CA TYR A 179 18.92 -13.21 -5.09
C TYR A 179 17.57 -12.51 -5.19
N ASN A 180 17.40 -11.72 -6.25
CA ASN A 180 16.16 -11.04 -6.60
C ASN A 180 15.44 -11.74 -7.76
N LEU A 181 14.19 -12.12 -7.59
CA LEU A 181 13.38 -12.73 -8.65
C LEU A 181 12.50 -11.70 -9.39
N ASN A 182 12.40 -10.46 -8.92
CA ASN A 182 11.50 -9.45 -9.44
C ASN A 182 12.14 -8.60 -10.56
N GLN A 183 11.70 -8.84 -11.80
CA GLN A 183 12.18 -8.16 -13.01
C GLN A 183 11.76 -6.70 -13.10
N ALA A 184 10.63 -6.29 -12.53
CA ALA A 184 10.22 -4.88 -12.55
C ALA A 184 11.20 -3.98 -11.77
N ASN A 185 11.90 -4.55 -10.77
CA ASN A 185 12.99 -3.86 -10.09
C ASN A 185 14.24 -3.73 -10.99
N LEU A 186 14.39 -4.59 -11.99
CA LEU A 186 15.49 -4.50 -12.96
C LEU A 186 15.26 -3.39 -13.98
N ASP A 187 14.05 -3.25 -14.50
CA ASP A 187 13.71 -2.13 -15.39
C ASP A 187 14.04 -0.79 -14.72
N THR A 188 13.71 -0.69 -13.42
CA THR A 188 14.04 0.49 -12.62
C THR A 188 15.55 0.61 -12.36
N SER A 189 16.29 -0.49 -12.27
CA SER A 189 17.76 -0.46 -12.13
C SER A 189 18.51 -0.25 -13.45
N LEU A 190 17.85 -0.39 -14.60
CA LEU A 190 18.43 -0.14 -15.93
C LEU A 190 18.33 1.35 -16.30
N ASP A 191 17.26 2.03 -15.85
CA ASP A 191 17.11 3.49 -16.00
C ASP A 191 18.00 4.29 -15.04
N TRP A 192 18.40 3.68 -13.93
CA TRP A 192 19.22 4.30 -12.88
C TRP A 192 20.63 3.70 -12.95
N ARG A 193 21.69 4.48 -12.67
CA ARG A 193 23.11 4.06 -12.79
C ARG A 193 23.55 2.98 -11.79
N THR A 194 22.70 2.02 -11.46
CA THR A 194 23.07 0.81 -10.73
C THR A 194 24.01 0.00 -11.61
N GLY A 195 25.28 -0.04 -11.23
CA GLY A 195 26.30 -0.78 -11.97
C GLY A 195 25.91 -2.25 -12.10
N ASN A 196 26.33 -2.87 -13.21
CA ASN A 196 26.31 -4.33 -13.30
C ASN A 196 27.17 -4.89 -12.16
N GLY A 197 26.58 -5.75 -11.33
CA GLY A 197 27.36 -6.58 -10.43
C GLY A 197 28.23 -7.53 -11.25
N LYS A 198 29.15 -8.24 -10.58
CA LYS A 198 30.05 -9.21 -11.24
C LYS A 198 29.32 -10.29 -12.04
N THR A 199 28.06 -10.56 -11.70
CA THR A 199 27.24 -11.64 -12.27
C THR A 199 26.03 -11.13 -13.08
N GLY A 200 25.92 -9.83 -13.33
CA GLY A 200 24.81 -9.23 -14.08
C GLY A 200 24.09 -8.11 -13.33
N PRO A 201 22.87 -7.74 -13.76
CA PRO A 201 22.13 -6.65 -13.15
C PRO A 201 21.75 -6.99 -11.69
N VAL A 202 21.91 -6.00 -10.81
CA VAL A 202 21.59 -6.11 -9.39
C VAL A 202 20.34 -5.30 -9.07
N GLY A 203 19.51 -5.80 -8.17
CA GLY A 203 18.30 -5.09 -7.74
C GLY A 203 18.65 -3.79 -7.02
N PHE A 204 18.05 -2.68 -7.43
CA PHE A 204 18.32 -1.34 -6.90
C PHE A 204 18.25 -1.25 -5.35
N TYR A 205 17.27 -1.92 -4.75
CA TYR A 205 16.99 -1.78 -3.31
C TYR A 205 17.83 -2.70 -2.41
N SER A 206 18.24 -3.86 -2.90
CA SER A 206 18.94 -4.87 -2.09
C SER A 206 20.38 -5.12 -2.52
N GLY A 207 20.77 -4.67 -3.71
CA GLY A 207 22.05 -5.05 -4.34
C GLY A 207 22.13 -6.53 -4.75
N ALA A 208 21.06 -7.31 -4.54
CA ALA A 208 21.06 -8.73 -4.84
C ALA A 208 21.03 -8.97 -6.36
N PRO A 209 21.87 -9.85 -6.91
CA PRO A 209 21.82 -10.25 -8.32
C PRO A 209 20.44 -10.78 -8.69
N ALA A 210 19.97 -10.44 -9.88
CA ALA A 210 18.65 -10.85 -10.33
C ALA A 210 18.66 -12.15 -11.12
N ILE A 211 17.58 -12.93 -10.96
CA ILE A 211 17.30 -14.16 -11.70
C ILE A 211 16.21 -13.84 -12.72
N SER A 212 16.56 -13.76 -14.00
CA SER A 212 15.67 -13.37 -15.11
C SER A 212 15.07 -14.54 -15.87
N ASN A 213 15.60 -15.76 -15.69
CA ASN A 213 15.13 -16.92 -16.44
C ASN A 213 15.41 -18.24 -15.70
N VAL A 214 14.85 -19.33 -16.24
CA VAL A 214 14.96 -20.68 -15.66
C VAL A 214 16.40 -21.17 -15.61
N GLN A 215 17.23 -20.83 -16.61
CA GLN A 215 18.63 -21.26 -16.65
C GLN A 215 19.42 -20.65 -15.48
N GLN A 216 19.22 -19.36 -15.20
CA GLN A 216 19.84 -18.70 -14.07
C GLN A 216 19.35 -19.26 -12.73
N LEU A 217 18.06 -19.56 -12.59
CA LEU A 217 17.52 -20.20 -11.38
C LEU A 217 18.17 -21.57 -11.16
N ARG A 218 18.30 -22.39 -12.21
CA ARG A 218 19.00 -23.68 -12.15
C ARG A 218 20.46 -23.52 -11.76
N GLN A 219 21.16 -22.53 -12.31
CA GLN A 219 22.55 -22.26 -11.95
C GLN A 219 22.68 -21.91 -10.46
N VAL A 220 21.77 -21.11 -9.90
CA VAL A 220 21.73 -20.83 -8.46
C VAL A 220 21.52 -22.11 -7.66
N MET A 221 20.55 -22.95 -8.06
CA MET A 221 20.28 -24.24 -7.40
C MET A 221 21.43 -25.24 -7.52
N GLN A 222 22.25 -25.17 -8.58
CA GLN A 222 23.44 -26.00 -8.74
C GLN A 222 24.63 -25.48 -7.94
N THR A 223 24.72 -24.17 -7.76
CA THR A 223 25.81 -23.52 -7.00
C THR A 223 25.61 -23.67 -5.50
N HIS A 224 24.35 -23.67 -5.06
CA HIS A 224 24.00 -23.74 -3.64
C HIS A 224 23.23 -25.03 -3.37
N PRO A 225 23.74 -25.90 -2.48
CA PRO A 225 23.14 -27.21 -2.26
C PRO A 225 21.68 -27.07 -1.84
N ALA A 226 21.34 -26.14 -0.95
CA ALA A 226 19.97 -25.90 -0.51
C ALA A 226 19.63 -24.41 -0.52
N GLY A 227 18.33 -24.11 -0.50
CA GLY A 227 17.87 -22.75 -0.27
C GLY A 227 16.36 -22.57 -0.29
N TRP A 228 15.97 -21.32 -0.13
CA TRP A 228 14.60 -20.89 0.14
C TRP A 228 14.15 -19.81 -0.84
N LEU A 229 12.92 -19.94 -1.35
CA LEU A 229 12.25 -18.92 -2.14
C LEU A 229 11.11 -18.34 -1.31
N ILE A 230 11.13 -17.03 -1.02
CA ILE A 230 10.02 -16.32 -0.34
C ILE A 230 9.34 -15.40 -1.36
N LEU A 231 8.11 -15.77 -1.77
CA LEU A 231 7.47 -15.22 -2.96
C LEU A 231 6.05 -14.73 -2.63
N ASP A 232 5.65 -13.57 -3.15
CA ASP A 232 4.24 -13.17 -3.15
C ASP A 232 3.49 -13.66 -4.39
N THR A 233 2.23 -14.05 -4.21
CA THR A 233 1.41 -14.60 -5.29
C THR A 233 1.07 -13.56 -6.36
N TYR A 234 0.95 -12.28 -5.98
CA TYR A 234 0.69 -11.18 -6.92
C TYR A 234 1.80 -11.04 -7.97
N ARG A 235 3.08 -11.06 -7.58
CA ARG A 235 4.22 -11.01 -8.51
C ARG A 235 4.39 -12.31 -9.29
N MET A 236 4.18 -13.45 -8.64
CA MET A 236 4.27 -14.77 -9.29
C MET A 236 3.24 -14.98 -10.42
N GLN A 237 2.10 -14.28 -10.36
CA GLN A 237 1.04 -14.38 -11.37
C GLN A 237 1.21 -13.42 -12.56
N ARG A 238 2.23 -12.56 -12.55
CA ARG A 238 2.37 -11.48 -13.52
C ARG A 238 3.76 -11.52 -14.16
N ASP A 239 3.78 -11.77 -15.46
CA ASP A 239 5.00 -11.95 -16.26
C ASP A 239 6.01 -10.80 -16.15
N ARG A 240 5.50 -9.56 -15.99
CA ARG A 240 6.33 -8.36 -15.76
C ARG A 240 7.21 -8.44 -14.50
N TYR A 241 6.81 -9.21 -13.49
CA TYR A 241 7.59 -9.34 -12.25
C TYR A 241 8.36 -10.66 -12.22
N VAL A 242 7.69 -11.78 -12.49
CA VAL A 242 8.32 -13.10 -12.58
C VAL A 242 7.86 -13.75 -13.89
N PRO A 243 8.80 -14.07 -14.81
CA PRO A 243 8.46 -14.73 -16.06
C PRO A 243 7.67 -16.02 -15.83
N GLN A 244 6.61 -16.24 -16.60
CA GLN A 244 5.69 -17.36 -16.36
C GLN A 244 6.36 -18.73 -16.48
N ASN A 245 7.40 -18.87 -17.30
CA ASN A 245 8.21 -20.08 -17.37
C ASN A 245 9.00 -20.33 -16.06
N VAL A 246 9.52 -19.29 -15.41
CA VAL A 246 10.19 -19.36 -14.11
C VAL A 246 9.18 -19.73 -13.02
N ALA A 247 8.02 -19.07 -12.98
CA ALA A 247 6.96 -19.37 -12.01
C ALA A 247 6.45 -20.82 -12.14
N LYS A 248 6.26 -21.31 -13.38
CA LYS A 248 5.89 -22.71 -13.65
C LYS A 248 7.00 -23.67 -13.22
N TYR A 249 8.27 -23.35 -13.51
CA TYR A 249 9.41 -24.18 -13.11
C TYR A 249 9.48 -24.33 -11.58
N ILE A 250 9.34 -23.22 -10.84
CA ILE A 250 9.32 -23.21 -9.36
C ILE A 250 8.24 -24.15 -8.84
N ARG A 251 6.99 -24.00 -9.31
CA ARG A 251 5.87 -24.83 -8.84
C ARG A 251 6.03 -26.32 -9.17
N ALA A 252 6.69 -26.64 -10.28
CA ALA A 252 6.86 -28.02 -10.73
C ALA A 252 8.06 -28.74 -10.08
N HIS A 253 9.09 -28.02 -9.64
CA HIS A 253 10.35 -28.64 -9.21
C HIS A 253 10.73 -28.34 -7.75
N LEU A 254 10.08 -27.37 -7.10
CA LEU A 254 10.39 -27.01 -5.71
C LEU A 254 9.22 -27.38 -4.80
N ARG A 255 9.55 -27.82 -3.58
CA ARG A 255 8.54 -28.17 -2.58
C ARG A 255 8.01 -26.89 -1.94
N LYS A 256 6.71 -26.65 -2.03
CA LYS A 256 6.05 -25.61 -1.21
C LYS A 256 5.98 -26.10 0.23
N VAL A 257 6.61 -25.37 1.14
CA VAL A 257 6.78 -25.77 2.55
C VAL A 257 6.00 -24.88 3.50
N TRP A 258 5.60 -23.68 3.07
CA TRP A 258 4.76 -22.78 3.87
C TRP A 258 3.93 -21.87 2.97
N THR A 259 2.75 -21.48 3.46
CA THR A 259 1.90 -20.45 2.88
C THR A 259 1.20 -19.69 4.00
N ASP A 260 0.99 -18.40 3.84
CA ASP A 260 0.20 -17.63 4.78
C ASP A 260 -1.29 -18.00 4.68
N ARG A 261 -2.08 -17.58 5.68
CA ARG A 261 -3.51 -17.90 5.78
C ARG A 261 -4.34 -17.44 4.58
N ARG A 262 -3.87 -16.41 3.85
CA ARG A 262 -4.60 -15.82 2.72
C ARG A 262 -4.01 -16.22 1.36
N ASN A 263 -3.01 -17.11 1.31
CA ASN A 263 -2.31 -17.50 0.09
C ASN A 263 -1.77 -16.29 -0.70
N THR A 264 -1.24 -15.32 0.04
CA THR A 264 -0.62 -14.10 -0.47
C THR A 264 0.91 -14.20 -0.52
N VAL A 265 1.52 -14.99 0.38
CA VAL A 265 2.97 -15.26 0.42
C VAL A 265 3.17 -16.77 0.55
N GLU A 266 4.05 -17.30 -0.30
CA GLU A 266 4.41 -18.72 -0.35
C GLU A 266 5.92 -18.87 -0.14
N VAL A 267 6.31 -19.92 0.58
CA VAL A 267 7.72 -20.32 0.72
C VAL A 267 7.93 -21.66 0.03
N TYR A 268 8.93 -21.69 -0.85
CA TYR A 268 9.41 -22.90 -1.51
C TYR A 268 10.82 -23.24 -1.02
N HIS A 269 11.14 -24.53 -1.00
CA HIS A 269 12.44 -25.04 -0.63
C HIS A 269 12.92 -26.00 -1.73
N TRP A 270 14.21 -25.92 -2.07
CA TRP A 270 14.89 -26.99 -2.80
C TRP A 270 15.91 -27.65 -1.87
N PRO A 271 15.81 -28.97 -1.64
CA PRO A 271 16.77 -29.67 -0.83
C PRO A 271 18.09 -29.81 -1.59
N GLY A 272 19.20 -29.80 -0.84
CA GLY A 272 20.45 -30.37 -1.34
C GLY A 272 20.36 -31.87 -1.37
N GLU A 273 20.96 -32.49 -2.39
CA GLU A 273 20.97 -33.94 -2.64
C GLU A 273 21.40 -34.81 -1.44
N ALA A 274 21.84 -34.23 -0.32
CA ALA A 274 22.52 -34.94 0.74
C ALA A 274 21.65 -35.53 1.86
N ASN A 275 20.41 -35.07 2.16
CA ASN A 275 19.66 -35.61 3.32
C ASN A 275 18.16 -35.20 3.31
N ASP A 276 17.32 -35.82 2.47
CA ASP A 276 15.86 -35.82 2.73
C ASP A 276 15.45 -37.21 3.26
N PRO A 277 15.41 -37.41 4.60
CA PRO A 277 14.99 -38.69 5.19
C PRO A 277 13.52 -39.02 4.93
N ASP A 278 12.71 -38.10 4.41
CA ASP A 278 11.30 -38.33 4.06
C ASP A 278 11.10 -38.86 2.63
N ASN A 279 12.13 -38.88 1.79
CA ASN A 279 12.00 -39.35 0.40
C ASN A 279 12.08 -40.89 0.26
N SER A 280 12.09 -41.62 1.38
CA SER A 280 12.08 -43.10 1.40
C SER A 280 10.67 -43.71 1.54
N GLN A 281 9.59 -42.93 1.39
CA GLN A 281 8.22 -43.44 1.52
C GLN A 281 7.31 -43.28 0.28
N SER A 282 7.82 -42.82 -0.88
CA SER A 282 6.99 -42.68 -2.09
C SER A 282 7.14 -43.79 -3.14
N ASP A 283 7.94 -44.83 -2.87
CA ASP A 283 8.09 -45.99 -3.76
C ASP A 283 7.42 -47.23 -3.14
N LEU A 284 6.09 -47.19 -2.99
CA LEU A 284 5.20 -48.36 -2.86
C LEU A 284 3.85 -48.08 -3.53
#